data_AF-A0A934SP40-F1
#
_entry.id   AF-A0A934SP40-F1
#
_cell.length_a   1.000
_cell.length_b   1.000
_cell.length_c   1.000
_cell.angle_alpha   90.00
_cell.angle_beta   90.00
_cell.angle_gamma   90.00
#
_symmetry.space_group_name_H-M   'P 1'
#
loop_
_entity.id
_entity.type
_entity.pdbx_description
1 polymer ?
#
loop_
_entity_poly.entity_id
_entity_poly.type
_entity_poly.pdbx_seq_one_letter_code
_entity_poly.pdbx_strand_id
1 'polypeptide(L)'
;MSRPKSRRRASYFELAATVLGILAVVAALLTIWRARLSIDHDVYVSELGAPDLPTAGDFRVALLLIVVGAALIAFAARSLRSRGRLLTAWIPAVSLWAAAGGFLVASQVTCTAGCPVPYGPDFTWQDFIHTTVAVLAFAAACWGMLQIAFVRGHRGLAIMSLVSAVLVAVVAGAGGILSLLNFQVGLGSRFELVATSIGLLWIALLGGALGARRARELWARASPALASAEPISPRSLPQKEHAG
;
A
#
# COMPACT_ATOMS: atom_id res chain seq x y z
N MET A 1 30.91 -11.13 21.14
CA MET A 1 29.47 -11.24 21.43
C MET A 1 28.69 -11.58 20.16
N SER A 2 28.33 -12.86 19.96
CA SER A 2 27.53 -13.32 18.83
C SER A 2 26.06 -12.91 18.99
N ARG A 3 25.55 -12.04 18.12
CA ARG A 3 24.11 -11.75 18.10
C ARG A 3 23.33 -13.00 17.66
N PRO A 4 22.18 -13.31 18.28
CA PRO A 4 21.49 -14.59 18.10
C PRO A 4 20.95 -14.78 16.68
N LYS A 5 21.07 -16.01 16.14
CA LYS A 5 20.59 -16.46 14.81
C LYS A 5 19.13 -16.06 14.52
N SER A 6 18.30 -15.87 15.55
CA SER A 6 16.89 -15.46 15.46
C SER A 6 16.67 -14.11 14.79
N ARG A 7 17.52 -13.10 15.07
CA ARG A 7 17.39 -11.77 14.44
C ARG A 7 17.68 -11.78 12.94
N ARG A 8 18.53 -12.71 12.47
CA ARG A 8 18.89 -12.81 11.05
C ARG A 8 17.73 -13.41 10.24
N ARG A 9 17.11 -14.47 10.75
CA ARG A 9 15.92 -15.09 10.13
C ARG A 9 14.77 -14.08 10.02
N ALA A 10 14.53 -13.31 11.08
CA ALA A 10 13.49 -12.27 11.08
C ALA A 10 13.66 -11.23 9.95
N SER A 11 14.89 -10.78 9.67
CA SER A 11 15.16 -9.82 8.59
C SER A 11 14.89 -10.38 7.19
N TYR A 12 15.19 -11.66 6.94
CA TYR A 12 14.86 -12.31 5.67
C TYR A 12 13.35 -12.48 5.49
N PHE A 13 12.63 -12.87 6.55
CA PHE A 13 11.17 -12.97 6.50
C PHE A 13 10.52 -11.62 6.22
N GLU A 14 11.00 -10.54 6.85
CA GLU A 14 10.48 -9.19 6.61
C GLU A 14 10.78 -8.72 5.18
N LEU A 15 11.96 -9.04 4.63
CA LEU A 15 12.28 -8.74 3.24
C LEU A 15 11.38 -9.54 2.28
N ALA A 16 11.24 -10.85 2.48
CA ALA A 16 10.38 -11.70 1.67
C ALA A 16 8.92 -11.22 1.72
N ALA A 17 8.42 -10.86 2.91
CA ALA A 17 7.09 -10.29 3.08
C ALA A 17 6.93 -8.99 2.29
N THR A 18 7.92 -8.07 2.31
CA THR A 18 7.84 -6.84 1.49
C THR A 18 7.83 -7.13 0.00
N VAL A 19 8.68 -8.04 -0.49
CA VAL A 19 8.74 -8.37 -1.93
C VAL A 19 7.45 -9.02 -2.40
N LEU A 20 6.99 -10.07 -1.71
CA LEU A 20 5.74 -10.74 -2.03
C LEU A 20 4.54 -9.80 -1.92
N GLY A 21 4.54 -8.93 -0.91
CA GLY A 21 3.46 -7.96 -0.74
C GLY A 21 3.40 -6.91 -1.84
N ILE A 22 4.56 -6.42 -2.32
CA ILE A 22 4.63 -5.50 -3.46
C ILE A 22 4.11 -6.19 -4.72
N LEU A 23 4.58 -7.42 -5.00
CA LEU A 23 4.15 -8.17 -6.17
C LEU A 23 2.63 -8.40 -6.16
N ALA A 24 2.05 -8.76 -5.02
CA ALA A 24 0.61 -8.94 -4.87
C ALA A 24 -0.17 -7.64 -5.13
N VAL A 25 0.27 -6.52 -4.54
CA VAL A 25 -0.41 -5.21 -4.71
C VAL A 25 -0.28 -4.69 -6.14
N VAL A 26 0.88 -4.85 -6.77
CA VAL A 26 1.09 -4.47 -8.18
C VAL A 26 0.23 -5.35 -9.10
N ALA A 27 0.20 -6.66 -8.87
CA ALA A 27 -0.67 -7.56 -9.62
C ALA A 27 -2.14 -7.17 -9.47
N ALA A 28 -2.60 -6.85 -8.25
CA ALA A 28 -3.96 -6.38 -8.02
C ALA A 28 -4.27 -5.09 -8.77
N LEU A 29 -3.36 -4.09 -8.72
CA LEU A 29 -3.52 -2.83 -9.44
C LEU A 29 -3.66 -3.07 -10.95
N LEU A 30 -2.81 -3.93 -11.52
CA LEU A 30 -2.87 -4.27 -12.94
C LEU A 30 -4.17 -5.01 -13.29
N THR A 31 -4.65 -5.91 -12.44
CA THR A 31 -5.93 -6.60 -12.64
C THR A 31 -7.10 -5.63 -12.59
N ILE A 32 -7.13 -4.68 -11.65
CA ILE A 32 -8.18 -3.64 -11.58
C ILE A 32 -8.17 -2.79 -12.84
N TRP A 33 -7.00 -2.32 -13.28
CA TRP A 33 -6.91 -1.53 -14.51
C TRP A 33 -7.31 -2.32 -15.75
N ARG A 34 -6.91 -3.59 -15.85
CA ARG A 34 -7.32 -4.46 -16.94
C ARG A 34 -8.84 -4.64 -16.98
N ALA A 35 -9.46 -4.95 -15.85
CA ALA A 35 -10.90 -5.10 -15.72
C ALA A 35 -11.63 -3.78 -16.06
N ARG A 36 -11.08 -2.66 -15.60
CA ARG A 36 -11.62 -1.34 -15.90
C ARG A 36 -11.58 -1.00 -17.38
N LEU A 37 -10.46 -1.31 -18.05
CA LEU A 37 -10.25 -1.05 -19.47
C LEU A 37 -11.02 -2.01 -20.39
N SER A 38 -11.54 -3.13 -19.86
CA SER A 38 -12.39 -4.06 -20.63
C SER A 38 -13.88 -3.67 -20.65
N ILE A 39 -14.26 -2.58 -19.98
CA ILE A 39 -15.65 -2.09 -19.94
C ILE A 39 -15.71 -0.73 -20.64
N ASP A 40 -16.63 -0.59 -21.60
CA ASP A 40 -16.70 0.58 -22.50
C ASP A 40 -17.37 1.83 -21.90
N HIS A 41 -17.83 1.76 -20.65
CA HIS A 41 -18.51 2.86 -19.95
C HIS A 41 -17.94 3.06 -18.55
N ASP A 42 -18.28 4.18 -17.92
CA ASP A 42 -17.77 4.52 -16.59
C ASP A 42 -18.47 3.73 -15.47
N VAL A 43 -17.77 2.74 -14.93
CA VAL A 43 -18.21 1.96 -13.76
C VAL A 43 -17.35 2.25 -12.54
N TYR A 44 -17.94 2.16 -11.35
CA TYR A 44 -17.19 2.27 -10.10
C TYR A 44 -16.24 1.06 -9.95
N VAL A 45 -15.16 1.23 -9.19
CA VAL A 45 -14.21 0.15 -8.93
C VAL A 45 -14.90 -0.99 -8.20
N SER A 46 -15.76 -0.67 -7.22
CA SER A 46 -16.59 -1.65 -6.52
C SER A 46 -17.57 -2.40 -7.43
N GLU A 47 -18.04 -1.75 -8.49
CA GLU A 47 -18.99 -2.30 -9.46
C GLU A 47 -18.34 -3.35 -10.36
N LEU A 48 -17.02 -3.32 -10.57
CA LEU A 48 -16.30 -4.38 -11.30
C LEU A 48 -16.51 -5.79 -10.71
N GLY A 49 -16.91 -5.85 -9.43
CA GLY A 49 -17.26 -7.08 -8.70
C GLY A 49 -18.71 -7.54 -8.83
N ALA A 50 -19.55 -6.83 -9.59
CA ALA A 50 -20.95 -7.15 -9.72
C ALA A 50 -21.15 -8.56 -10.32
N PRO A 51 -22.00 -9.44 -9.73
CA PRO A 51 -22.09 -10.85 -10.13
C PRO A 51 -22.43 -11.11 -11.61
N ASP A 52 -23.12 -10.16 -12.22
CA ASP A 52 -23.56 -10.17 -13.62
C ASP A 52 -22.50 -9.63 -14.59
N LEU A 53 -21.41 -9.03 -14.09
CA LEU A 53 -20.30 -8.56 -14.91
C LEU A 53 -19.23 -9.64 -15.12
N PRO A 54 -18.63 -9.73 -16.33
CA PRO A 54 -17.58 -10.69 -16.63
C PRO A 54 -16.30 -10.47 -15.81
N THR A 55 -16.12 -9.27 -15.25
CA THR A 55 -14.97 -8.88 -14.42
C THR A 55 -15.06 -9.33 -12.97
N ALA A 56 -16.19 -9.91 -12.53
CA ALA A 56 -16.43 -10.21 -11.12
C ALA A 56 -15.33 -11.08 -10.48
N GLY A 57 -14.89 -12.11 -11.22
CA GLY A 57 -13.80 -12.99 -10.80
C GLY A 57 -12.47 -12.26 -10.65
N ASP A 58 -12.12 -11.44 -11.65
CA ASP A 58 -10.88 -10.65 -11.66
C ASP A 58 -10.86 -9.64 -10.51
N PHE A 59 -11.98 -8.96 -10.25
CA PHE A 59 -12.11 -8.02 -9.15
C PHE A 59 -11.93 -8.71 -7.79
N ARG A 60 -12.58 -9.87 -7.59
CA ARG A 60 -12.43 -10.67 -6.36
C ARG A 60 -10.97 -11.08 -6.14
N VAL A 61 -10.30 -11.56 -7.19
CA VAL A 61 -8.88 -11.92 -7.12
C VAL A 61 -8.02 -10.70 -6.78
N ALA A 62 -8.29 -9.55 -7.41
CA ALA A 62 -7.57 -8.32 -7.13
C ALA A 62 -7.72 -7.89 -5.67
N LEU A 63 -8.93 -7.90 -5.11
CA LEU A 63 -9.14 -7.57 -3.70
C LEU A 63 -8.42 -8.56 -2.77
N LEU A 64 -8.45 -9.87 -3.05
CA LEU A 64 -7.70 -10.84 -2.25
C LEU A 64 -6.18 -10.63 -2.31
N LEU A 65 -5.64 -10.26 -3.49
CA LEU A 65 -4.24 -9.87 -3.63
C LEU A 65 -3.91 -8.60 -2.83
N ILE A 66 -4.82 -7.61 -2.79
CA ILE A 66 -4.69 -6.42 -1.93
C ILE A 66 -4.64 -6.84 -0.46
N VAL A 67 -5.54 -7.71 0.00
CA VAL A 67 -5.58 -8.20 1.38
C VAL A 67 -4.25 -8.85 1.75
N VAL A 68 -3.77 -9.79 0.94
CA VAL A 68 -2.51 -10.50 1.20
C VAL A 68 -1.34 -9.53 1.18
N GLY A 69 -1.25 -8.67 0.17
CA GLY A 69 -0.12 -7.76 0.03
C GLY A 69 -0.08 -6.68 1.11
N ALA A 70 -1.22 -6.09 1.44
CA ALA A 70 -1.35 -5.14 2.55
C ALA A 70 -1.01 -5.80 3.89
N ALA A 71 -1.47 -7.02 4.15
CA ALA A 71 -1.17 -7.73 5.40
C ALA A 71 0.32 -8.06 5.55
N LEU A 72 1.00 -8.46 4.47
CA LEU A 72 2.44 -8.72 4.45
C LEU A 72 3.26 -7.43 4.66
N ILE A 73 2.86 -6.34 4.01
CA ILE A 73 3.53 -5.04 4.16
C ILE A 73 3.28 -4.47 5.56
N ALA A 74 2.06 -4.60 6.10
CA ALA A 74 1.74 -4.26 7.48
C ALA A 74 2.60 -5.04 8.49
N PHE A 75 2.78 -6.34 8.27
CA PHE A 75 3.66 -7.16 9.08
C PHE A 75 5.10 -6.63 9.07
N ALA A 76 5.64 -6.22 7.92
CA ALA A 76 6.97 -5.61 7.83
C ALA A 76 7.03 -4.20 8.47
N ALA A 77 5.91 -3.46 8.43
CA ALA A 77 5.77 -2.12 9.00
C ALA A 77 5.55 -2.11 10.53
N ARG A 78 5.41 -3.26 11.20
CA ARG A 78 5.09 -3.37 12.65
C ARG A 78 6.07 -2.66 13.59
N SER A 79 7.26 -2.31 13.11
CA SER A 79 8.28 -1.58 13.89
C SER A 79 8.13 -0.06 13.82
N LEU A 80 7.33 0.45 12.87
CA LEU A 80 7.09 1.89 12.73
C LEU A 80 6.20 2.40 13.87
N ARG A 81 6.48 3.62 14.33
CA ARG A 81 5.73 4.30 15.39
C ARG A 81 5.51 5.76 15.00
N SER A 82 4.26 6.21 15.08
CA SER A 82 3.88 7.60 14.84
C SER A 82 4.31 8.51 16.01
N ARG A 83 4.44 9.81 15.76
CA ARG A 83 4.68 10.85 16.79
C ARG A 83 3.43 11.67 17.15
N GLY A 84 2.35 11.60 16.36
CA GLY A 84 1.16 12.41 16.61
C GLY A 84 0.40 11.92 17.84
N ARG A 85 0.02 12.82 18.76
CA ARG A 85 -0.66 12.45 20.02
C ARG A 85 -1.90 11.56 19.83
N LEU A 86 -2.73 11.87 18.84
CA LEU A 86 -3.92 11.07 18.50
C LEU A 86 -3.58 9.82 17.66
N LEU A 87 -2.44 9.84 16.96
CA LEU A 87 -2.01 8.81 16.02
C LEU A 87 -1.21 7.68 16.69
N THR A 88 -0.88 7.83 17.97
CA THR A 88 -0.13 6.86 18.79
C THR A 88 -1.00 5.85 19.53
N ALA A 89 -2.33 5.94 19.42
CA ALA A 89 -3.25 5.00 20.10
C ALA A 89 -2.94 3.54 19.72
N TRP A 90 -2.50 3.29 18.48
CA TRP A 90 -1.97 2.01 18.02
C TRP A 90 -0.90 2.22 16.94
N ILE A 91 -0.31 1.12 16.49
CA ILE A 91 0.77 1.13 15.49
C ILE A 91 0.21 1.17 14.06
N PRO A 92 0.93 1.75 13.08
CA PRO A 92 0.43 1.84 11.70
C PRO A 92 0.01 0.48 11.09
N ALA A 93 0.69 -0.60 11.47
CA ALA A 93 0.36 -1.95 11.01
C ALA A 93 -1.07 -2.38 11.38
N VAL A 94 -1.60 -1.95 12.52
CA VAL A 94 -2.98 -2.27 12.93
C VAL A 94 -3.99 -1.62 12.00
N SER A 95 -3.78 -0.36 11.61
CA SER A 95 -4.65 0.32 10.64
C SER A 95 -4.62 -0.35 9.27
N LEU A 96 -3.44 -0.82 8.84
CA LEU A 96 -3.30 -1.56 7.58
C LEU A 96 -3.96 -2.95 7.63
N TRP A 97 -3.86 -3.67 8.76
CA TRP A 97 -4.58 -4.92 8.94
C TRP A 97 -6.09 -4.72 9.05
N ALA A 98 -6.55 -3.64 9.68
CA ALA A 98 -7.96 -3.28 9.69
C ALA A 98 -8.48 -2.99 8.27
N ALA A 99 -7.71 -2.23 7.47
CA ALA A 99 -8.02 -2.01 6.06
C ALA A 99 -8.06 -3.33 5.27
N ALA A 100 -7.06 -4.20 5.44
CA ALA A 100 -7.03 -5.52 4.82
C ALA A 100 -8.24 -6.39 5.25
N GLY A 101 -8.64 -6.34 6.52
CA GLY A 101 -9.84 -7.04 7.00
C GLY A 101 -11.12 -6.52 6.34
N GLY A 102 -11.25 -5.21 6.18
CA GLY A 102 -12.37 -4.62 5.44
C GLY A 102 -12.38 -5.05 3.97
N PHE A 103 -11.25 -4.96 3.27
CA PHE A 103 -11.16 -5.42 1.88
C PHE A 103 -11.41 -6.93 1.71
N LEU A 104 -11.08 -7.74 2.72
CA LEU A 104 -11.40 -9.17 2.71
C LEU A 104 -12.92 -9.40 2.74
N VAL A 105 -13.65 -8.64 3.55
CA VAL A 105 -15.12 -8.72 3.58
C VAL A 105 -15.70 -8.18 2.28
N ALA A 106 -15.21 -7.03 1.79
CA ALA A 106 -15.64 -6.45 0.51
C ALA A 106 -15.36 -7.35 -0.70
N SER A 107 -14.39 -8.27 -0.60
CA SER A 107 -14.13 -9.27 -1.65
C SER A 107 -15.07 -10.47 -1.61
N GLN A 108 -15.82 -10.66 -0.52
CA GLN A 108 -16.85 -11.71 -0.42
C GLN A 108 -18.25 -11.16 -0.67
N VAL A 109 -18.49 -9.90 -0.27
CA VAL A 109 -19.74 -9.19 -0.47
C VAL A 109 -19.44 -8.05 -1.43
N THR A 110 -19.68 -8.25 -2.73
CA THR A 110 -19.45 -7.24 -3.78
C THR A 110 -20.67 -6.33 -3.95
N CYS A 111 -20.53 -5.17 -4.59
CA CYS A 111 -21.71 -4.37 -4.98
C CYS A 111 -22.52 -5.06 -6.08
N THR A 112 -23.79 -4.72 -6.21
CA THR A 112 -24.58 -5.04 -7.41
C THR A 112 -24.20 -4.11 -8.57
N ALA A 113 -24.58 -4.49 -9.80
CA ALA A 113 -24.43 -3.61 -10.96
C ALA A 113 -25.24 -2.31 -10.79
N GLY A 114 -24.70 -1.20 -11.28
CA GLY A 114 -25.33 0.10 -11.18
C GLY A 114 -25.31 0.71 -9.77
N CYS A 115 -24.39 0.27 -8.89
CA CYS A 115 -24.31 0.74 -7.51
C CYS A 115 -23.30 1.89 -7.31
N PRO A 116 -23.74 3.16 -7.40
CA PRO A 116 -23.02 4.28 -6.84
C PRO A 116 -23.86 5.17 -5.93
N VAL A 117 -25.13 4.84 -5.68
CA VAL A 117 -26.03 5.62 -4.82
C VAL A 117 -26.39 4.79 -3.59
N PRO A 118 -25.98 5.20 -2.37
CA PRO A 118 -26.22 4.42 -1.16
C PRO A 118 -27.66 4.58 -0.63
N TYR A 119 -28.63 4.67 -1.54
CA TYR A 119 -30.06 4.81 -1.29
C TYR A 119 -30.83 4.63 -2.60
N GLY A 120 -32.13 4.37 -2.50
CA GLY A 120 -33.01 4.20 -3.65
C GLY A 120 -33.66 2.81 -3.69
N PRO A 121 -34.57 2.58 -4.65
CA PRO A 121 -35.33 1.33 -4.75
C PRO A 121 -34.47 0.12 -5.12
N ASP A 122 -33.35 0.35 -5.83
CA ASP A 122 -32.43 -0.70 -6.28
C ASP A 122 -31.28 -0.96 -5.28
N PHE A 123 -31.20 -0.17 -4.21
CA PHE A 123 -30.15 -0.30 -3.19
C PHE A 123 -30.42 -1.47 -2.26
N THR A 124 -29.49 -2.40 -2.18
CA THR A 124 -29.66 -3.64 -1.42
C THR A 124 -28.88 -3.64 -0.10
N TRP A 125 -29.18 -4.61 0.78
CA TRP A 125 -28.35 -4.86 1.97
C TRP A 125 -26.92 -5.26 1.62
N GLN A 126 -26.71 -5.92 0.48
CA GLN A 126 -25.38 -6.28 -0.03
C GLN A 126 -24.57 -5.02 -0.34
N ASP A 127 -25.17 -4.04 -1.00
CA ASP A 127 -24.55 -2.74 -1.29
C ASP A 127 -24.23 -1.97 -0.02
N PHE A 128 -25.18 -1.91 0.92
CA PHE A 128 -24.96 -1.27 2.21
C PHE A 128 -23.76 -1.85 2.97
N ILE A 129 -23.67 -3.18 3.04
CA ILE A 129 -22.56 -3.88 3.69
C ILE A 129 -21.25 -3.60 2.95
N HIS A 130 -21.22 -3.77 1.62
CA HIS A 130 -20.03 -3.53 0.82
C HIS A 130 -19.53 -2.09 1.00
N THR A 131 -20.39 -1.10 0.74
CA THR A 131 -20.02 0.32 0.82
C THR A 131 -19.54 0.70 2.21
N THR A 132 -20.25 0.28 3.26
CA THR A 132 -19.85 0.61 4.64
C THR A 132 -18.47 0.03 4.97
N VAL A 133 -18.27 -1.25 4.66
CA VAL A 133 -16.99 -1.93 4.92
C VAL A 133 -15.87 -1.33 4.08
N ALA A 134 -16.11 -1.03 2.80
CA ALA A 134 -15.13 -0.43 1.90
C ALA A 134 -14.72 0.97 2.39
N VAL A 135 -15.68 1.82 2.77
CA VAL A 135 -15.41 3.16 3.31
C VAL A 135 -14.59 3.07 4.61
N LEU A 136 -14.93 2.14 5.51
CA LEU A 136 -14.15 1.92 6.73
C LEU A 136 -12.74 1.41 6.43
N ALA A 137 -12.57 0.54 5.42
CA ALA A 137 -11.27 0.06 4.98
C ALA A 137 -10.41 1.20 4.41
N PHE A 138 -10.97 2.04 3.55
CA PHE A 138 -10.31 3.22 3.02
C PHE A 138 -9.96 4.22 4.12
N ALA A 139 -10.86 4.46 5.07
CA ALA A 139 -10.60 5.34 6.22
C ALA A 139 -9.45 4.79 7.09
N ALA A 140 -9.43 3.49 7.37
CA ALA A 140 -8.34 2.85 8.08
C ALA A 140 -7.00 2.93 7.31
N ALA A 141 -7.03 2.77 5.98
CA ALA A 141 -5.85 2.95 5.14
C ALA A 141 -5.34 4.40 5.18
N CYS A 142 -6.21 5.39 5.03
CA CYS A 142 -5.88 6.81 5.13
C CYS A 142 -5.32 7.16 6.51
N TRP A 143 -5.89 6.59 7.57
CA TRP A 143 -5.36 6.72 8.92
C TRP A 143 -3.95 6.13 9.02
N GLY A 144 -3.71 4.97 8.42
CA GLY A 144 -2.38 4.37 8.30
C GLY A 144 -1.36 5.26 7.56
N MET A 145 -1.77 5.88 6.45
CA MET A 145 -0.95 6.86 5.72
C MET A 145 -0.59 8.04 6.61
N LEU A 146 -1.58 8.61 7.32
CA LEU A 146 -1.37 9.71 8.24
C LEU A 146 -0.45 9.31 9.40
N GLN A 147 -0.62 8.12 9.99
CA GLN A 147 0.28 7.64 11.03
C GLN A 147 1.74 7.56 10.56
N ILE A 148 1.97 7.12 9.32
CA ILE A 148 3.31 7.03 8.70
C ILE A 148 3.84 8.42 8.31
N ALA A 149 2.97 9.36 7.94
CA ALA A 149 3.32 10.76 7.71
C ALA A 149 4.00 11.41 8.93
N PHE A 150 3.73 10.90 10.14
CA PHE A 150 4.35 11.37 11.40
C PHE A 150 5.36 10.40 12.01
N VAL A 151 5.98 9.51 11.22
CA VAL A 151 6.98 8.54 11.73
C VAL A 151 8.33 9.20 12.06
N ARG A 152 9.02 8.74 13.12
CA ARG A 152 10.35 9.29 13.52
C ARG A 152 11.44 8.88 12.52
N GLY A 153 12.32 9.82 12.15
CA GLY A 153 13.60 9.50 11.49
C GLY A 153 13.52 9.07 10.02
N HIS A 154 12.35 9.17 9.37
CA HIS A 154 12.16 8.77 7.98
C HIS A 154 11.44 9.85 7.16
N ARG A 155 12.13 10.97 6.88
CA ARG A 155 11.54 12.13 6.17
C ARG A 155 10.92 11.78 4.82
N GLY A 156 11.57 10.93 4.02
CA GLY A 156 11.04 10.51 2.72
C GLY A 156 9.71 9.74 2.85
N LEU A 157 9.63 8.78 3.77
CA LEU A 157 8.40 8.04 4.06
C LEU A 157 7.29 8.95 4.57
N ALA A 158 7.65 9.92 5.41
CA ALA A 158 6.71 10.89 5.97
C ALA A 158 6.08 11.77 4.88
N ILE A 159 6.90 12.37 4.02
CA ILE A 159 6.43 13.24 2.93
C ILE A 159 5.59 12.45 1.92
N MET A 160 6.10 11.29 1.46
CA MET A 160 5.37 10.42 0.54
C MET A 160 3.98 10.06 1.09
N SER A 161 3.91 9.67 2.37
CA SER A 161 2.64 9.27 2.98
C SER A 161 1.70 10.45 3.23
N LEU A 162 2.23 11.63 3.54
CA LEU A 162 1.42 12.85 3.67
C LEU A 162 0.81 13.23 2.32
N VAL A 163 1.62 13.24 1.25
CA VAL A 163 1.15 13.56 -0.10
C VAL A 163 0.08 12.56 -0.53
N SER A 164 0.32 11.26 -0.37
CA SER A 164 -0.68 10.24 -0.66
C SER A 164 -1.97 10.41 0.16
N ALA A 165 -1.86 10.67 1.46
CA ALA A 165 -3.03 10.89 2.33
C ALA A 165 -3.87 12.08 1.87
N VAL A 166 -3.23 13.21 1.56
CA VAL A 166 -3.92 14.42 1.08
C VAL A 166 -4.58 14.16 -0.27
N LEU A 167 -3.86 13.56 -1.22
CA LEU A 167 -4.40 13.27 -2.54
C LEU A 167 -5.60 12.32 -2.46
N VAL A 168 -5.49 11.22 -1.71
CA VAL A 168 -6.59 10.27 -1.53
C VAL A 168 -7.77 10.94 -0.82
N ALA A 169 -7.54 11.72 0.23
CA ALA A 169 -8.63 12.41 0.94
C ALA A 169 -9.39 13.39 0.02
N VAL A 170 -8.68 14.15 -0.81
CA VAL A 170 -9.31 15.09 -1.76
C VAL A 170 -10.08 14.34 -2.84
N VAL A 171 -9.43 13.37 -3.50
CA VAL A 171 -10.03 12.67 -4.64
C VAL A 171 -11.18 11.76 -4.20
N ALA A 172 -10.97 10.93 -3.17
CA ALA A 172 -12.02 10.06 -2.65
C ALA A 172 -13.14 10.85 -1.96
N GLY A 173 -12.82 11.93 -1.26
CA GLY A 173 -13.81 12.82 -0.66
C GLY A 173 -14.70 13.46 -1.72
N ALA A 174 -14.10 14.00 -2.80
CA ALA A 174 -14.85 14.52 -3.93
C ALA A 174 -15.70 13.43 -4.60
N GLY A 175 -15.11 12.26 -4.91
CA GLY A 175 -15.83 11.13 -5.52
C GLY A 175 -17.01 10.63 -4.68
N GLY A 176 -16.82 10.52 -3.36
CA GLY A 176 -17.86 10.12 -2.42
C GLY A 176 -19.00 11.15 -2.32
N ILE A 177 -18.69 12.45 -2.32
CA ILE A 177 -19.71 13.50 -2.35
C ILE A 177 -20.52 13.45 -3.65
N LEU A 178 -19.86 13.26 -4.80
CA LEU A 178 -20.54 13.12 -6.10
C LEU A 178 -21.48 11.92 -6.11
N SER A 179 -21.04 10.78 -5.57
CA SER A 179 -21.84 9.57 -5.37
C SER A 179 -23.06 9.82 -4.48
N LEU A 180 -22.89 10.45 -3.31
CA LEU A 180 -23.99 10.76 -2.38
C LEU A 180 -25.04 11.70 -3.01
N LEU A 181 -24.62 12.67 -3.81
CA LEU A 181 -25.50 13.62 -4.48
C LEU A 181 -26.11 13.05 -5.77
N ASN A 182 -25.77 11.80 -6.16
CA ASN A 182 -26.09 11.21 -7.45
C ASN A 182 -25.78 12.16 -8.62
N PHE A 183 -24.66 12.88 -8.51
CA PHE A 183 -24.28 13.95 -9.42
C PHE A 183 -22.95 13.63 -10.09
N GLN A 184 -22.88 13.71 -11.42
CA GLN A 184 -21.66 13.41 -12.18
C GLN A 184 -21.04 12.05 -11.79
N VAL A 185 -21.88 11.02 -11.75
CA VAL A 185 -21.55 9.67 -11.29
C VAL A 185 -20.34 9.07 -12.03
N GLY A 186 -20.20 9.32 -13.34
CA GLY A 186 -19.03 8.91 -14.11
C GLY A 186 -17.73 9.64 -13.74
N LEU A 187 -17.80 10.88 -13.27
CA LEU A 187 -16.62 11.56 -12.71
C LEU A 187 -16.27 10.98 -11.33
N GLY A 188 -17.28 10.66 -10.52
CA GLY A 188 -17.11 9.99 -9.23
C GLY A 188 -16.40 8.64 -9.35
N SER A 189 -16.77 7.82 -10.34
CA SER A 189 -16.13 6.52 -10.59
C SER A 189 -14.65 6.65 -10.99
N ARG A 190 -14.31 7.68 -11.79
CA ARG A 190 -12.92 7.99 -12.15
C ARG A 190 -12.12 8.42 -10.93
N PHE A 191 -12.71 9.22 -10.04
CA PHE A 191 -12.06 9.60 -8.78
C PHE A 191 -11.82 8.40 -7.88
N GLU A 192 -12.77 7.47 -7.77
CA GLU A 192 -12.55 6.23 -7.03
C GLU A 192 -11.38 5.40 -7.59
N LEU A 193 -11.30 5.25 -8.92
CA LEU A 193 -10.19 4.56 -9.58
C LEU A 193 -8.85 5.24 -9.31
N VAL A 194 -8.79 6.57 -9.38
CA VAL A 194 -7.58 7.35 -9.08
C VAL A 194 -7.19 7.20 -7.61
N ALA A 195 -8.14 7.34 -6.67
CA ALA A 195 -7.89 7.18 -5.25
C ALA A 195 -7.38 5.78 -4.91
N THR A 196 -8.02 4.74 -5.47
CA THR A 196 -7.60 3.34 -5.35
C THR A 196 -6.17 3.16 -5.88
N SER A 197 -5.87 3.69 -7.06
CA SER A 197 -4.55 3.60 -7.68
C SER A 197 -3.46 4.25 -6.81
N ILE A 198 -3.73 5.45 -6.26
CA ILE A 198 -2.81 6.14 -5.35
C ILE A 198 -2.61 5.33 -4.07
N GLY A 199 -3.67 4.76 -3.51
CA GLY A 199 -3.61 3.92 -2.31
C GLY A 199 -2.74 2.69 -2.51
N LEU A 200 -2.94 1.95 -3.61
CA LEU A 200 -2.17 0.76 -3.94
C LEU A 200 -0.71 1.10 -4.25
N LEU A 201 -0.46 2.17 -5.01
CA LEU A 201 0.89 2.65 -5.26
C LEU A 201 1.59 3.03 -3.96
N TRP A 202 0.91 3.72 -3.04
CA TRP A 202 1.46 4.06 -1.74
C TRP A 202 1.84 2.82 -0.92
N ILE A 203 1.00 1.77 -0.90
CA ILE A 203 1.32 0.49 -0.23
C ILE A 203 2.58 -0.12 -0.87
N ALA A 204 2.65 -0.20 -2.20
CA ALA A 204 3.81 -0.73 -2.91
C ALA A 204 5.10 0.06 -2.60
N LEU A 205 5.03 1.40 -2.59
CA LEU A 205 6.16 2.27 -2.25
C LEU A 205 6.60 2.12 -0.80
N LEU A 206 5.66 1.99 0.13
CA LEU A 206 5.94 1.70 1.54
C LEU A 206 6.67 0.35 1.67
N GLY A 207 6.16 -0.69 1.01
CA GLY A 207 6.79 -2.00 0.93
C GLY A 207 8.21 -1.91 0.38
N GLY A 208 8.41 -1.19 -0.73
CA GLY A 208 9.71 -1.01 -1.37
C GLY A 208 10.72 -0.28 -0.47
N ALA A 209 10.29 0.77 0.21
CA ALA A 209 11.13 1.51 1.14
C ALA A 209 11.53 0.65 2.36
N LEU A 210 10.61 -0.16 2.89
CA LEU A 210 10.90 -1.10 3.98
C LEU A 210 11.85 -2.21 3.50
N GLY A 211 11.58 -2.83 2.36
CA GLY A 211 12.39 -3.88 1.75
C GLY A 211 13.81 -3.41 1.45
N ALA A 212 13.97 -2.23 0.82
CA ALA A 212 15.26 -1.64 0.52
C ALA A 212 16.10 -1.40 1.78
N ARG A 213 15.47 -0.99 2.89
CA ARG A 213 16.18 -0.87 4.19
C ARG A 213 16.66 -2.22 4.69
N ARG A 214 15.82 -3.26 4.65
CA ARG A 214 16.21 -4.61 5.08
C ARG A 214 17.29 -5.21 4.21
N ALA A 215 17.22 -5.02 2.89
CA ALA A 215 18.25 -5.44 1.96
C ALA A 215 19.60 -4.77 2.26
N ARG A 216 19.63 -3.45 2.49
CA ARG A 216 20.85 -2.74 2.89
C ARG A 216 21.42 -3.25 4.22
N GLU A 217 20.57 -3.49 5.21
CA GLU A 217 20.99 -4.06 6.50
C GLU A 217 21.57 -5.47 6.38
N LEU A 218 21.01 -6.30 5.50
CA LEU A 218 21.51 -7.65 5.22
C LEU A 218 22.83 -7.60 4.44
N TRP A 219 22.92 -6.74 3.42
CA TRP A 219 24.13 -6.53 2.63
C TRP A 219 25.30 -6.04 3.48
N ALA A 220 25.11 -4.99 4.28
CA ALA A 220 26.15 -4.45 5.17
C ALA A 220 26.69 -5.49 6.16
N ARG A 221 25.89 -6.51 6.52
CA ARG A 221 26.32 -7.60 7.40
C ARG A 221 27.02 -8.74 6.64
N ALA A 222 26.72 -8.92 5.37
CA ALA A 222 27.35 -9.93 4.52
C ALA A 222 28.72 -9.50 4.01
N SER A 223 29.00 -8.19 3.98
CA SER A 223 30.27 -7.62 3.50
C SER A 223 31.18 -7.05 4.61
N PRO A 224 31.68 -7.84 5.60
CA PRO A 224 32.79 -7.39 6.45
C PRO A 224 34.07 -7.08 5.66
N ALA A 225 34.30 -7.80 4.55
CA ALA A 225 35.55 -7.76 3.78
C ALA A 225 35.81 -6.42 3.04
N LEU A 226 34.76 -5.63 2.76
CA LEU A 226 34.88 -4.28 2.17
C LEU A 226 35.23 -3.21 3.22
N ALA A 227 34.94 -3.46 4.49
CA ALA A 227 35.25 -2.53 5.59
C ALA A 227 36.70 -2.68 6.11
N SER A 228 37.34 -3.82 5.84
CA SER A 228 38.75 -4.10 6.15
C SER A 228 39.71 -3.79 5.00
N ALA A 229 39.22 -3.36 3.84
CA ALA A 229 40.06 -2.81 2.78
C ALA A 229 40.51 -1.41 3.22
N GLU A 230 41.62 -1.37 3.97
CA GLU A 230 42.32 -0.14 4.30
C GLU A 230 42.59 0.64 3.00
N PRO A 231 42.26 1.95 2.91
CA PRO A 231 42.60 2.72 1.72
C PRO A 231 44.12 2.64 1.54
N ILE A 232 44.57 2.10 0.40
CA ILE A 232 45.99 2.12 0.02
C ILE A 232 46.43 3.58 0.11
N SER A 233 47.23 3.90 1.13
CA SER A 233 47.74 5.24 1.34
C SER A 233 48.57 5.61 0.11
N PRO A 234 48.33 6.77 -0.53
CA PRO A 234 49.10 7.22 -1.70
C PRO A 234 50.61 7.35 -1.43
N ARG A 235 51.03 7.28 -0.16
CA ARG A 235 52.43 7.36 0.28
C ARG A 235 53.30 6.14 -0.07
N SER A 236 52.74 5.04 -0.58
CA SER A 236 53.53 3.85 -0.95
C SER A 236 53.92 3.79 -2.43
N LEU A 237 53.71 4.86 -3.21
CA LEU A 237 54.27 4.92 -4.56
C LEU A 237 55.78 5.17 -4.46
N PRO A 238 56.64 4.30 -5.02
CA PRO A 238 58.07 4.53 -5.05
C PRO A 238 58.33 5.84 -5.79
N GLN A 239 58.95 6.79 -5.09
CA GLN A 239 59.40 8.04 -5.67
C GLN A 239 60.44 7.68 -6.74
N LYS A 240 60.11 7.90 -8.01
CA LYS A 240 61.07 7.74 -9.10
C LYS A 240 62.21 8.72 -8.86
N GLU A 241 63.36 8.23 -8.43
CA GLU A 241 64.60 8.99 -8.44
C GLU A 241 64.92 9.32 -9.89
N HIS A 242 64.89 10.62 -10.21
CA HIS A 242 65.45 11.14 -11.45
C HIS A 242 66.98 11.09 -11.33
N ALA A 243 67.57 10.06 -11.92
CA ALA A 243 68.99 10.09 -12.27
C ALA A 243 69.18 11.06 -13.45
N GLY A 244 70.10 12.00 -13.28
CA GLY A 244 70.53 12.95 -14.31
C GLY A 244 71.41 12.34 -15.39
#